data_AF-U1PKA1-F1
#
_entry.id   AF-U1PKA1-F1
#
_cell.length_a   1.000
_cell.length_b   1.000
_cell.length_c   1.000
_cell.angle_alpha   90.00
_cell.angle_beta   90.00
_cell.angle_gamma   90.00
#
_symmetry.space_group_name_H-M   'P 1'
#
loop_
_entity.id
_entity.type
_entity.pdbx_description
1 polymer ?
#
loop_
_entity_poly.entity_id
_entity_poly.type
_entity_poly.pdbx_seq_one_letter_code
_entity_poly.pdbx_strand_id
1 'polypeptide(L)'
;MKNGSHIQLGDTENQGGSGEEQSNAQRARQCAICDATDSVTQLNFTDQSGTESIIYLCPPHHQLYSVLGQSPSPSPAEHIQTDQHETAKMTIRVPEPLLESTDTAAEQYQQTRSELVRDSLLVLLQLREVTDATDSLFSEAINFESDDQEGSCETDVEFLKDRVRNLESLLEKSIDNM
;
A
#
# COMPACT_ATOMS: atom_id res chain seq x y z
N MET A 1 44.75 16.39 29.95
CA MET A 1 45.49 17.23 28.98
C MET A 1 45.91 16.33 27.82
N LYS A 2 45.57 16.75 26.60
CA LYS A 2 45.99 16.29 25.24
C LYS A 2 46.69 14.93 25.11
N ASN A 3 46.11 14.07 24.28
CA ASN A 3 46.83 13.28 23.26
C ASN A 3 45.95 13.22 22.00
N GLY A 4 46.49 13.69 20.88
CA GLY A 4 45.84 13.67 19.58
C GLY A 4 46.27 12.47 18.75
N SER A 5 45.43 12.10 17.78
CA SER A 5 45.79 11.24 16.66
C SER A 5 45.14 11.76 15.38
N HIS A 6 45.97 12.48 14.63
CA HIS A 6 46.16 12.41 13.18
C HIS A 6 45.12 11.63 12.34
N ILE A 7 44.45 12.33 11.41
CA ILE A 7 43.98 11.73 10.16
C ILE A 7 44.47 12.63 9.02
N GLN A 8 45.09 12.00 8.03
CA GLN A 8 45.81 12.60 6.92
C GLN A 8 44.96 12.47 5.64
N LEU A 9 44.80 13.62 4.98
CA LEU A 9 44.65 13.92 3.54
C LEU A 9 44.13 12.84 2.58
N GLY A 10 43.18 13.27 1.74
CA GLY A 10 42.89 12.68 0.44
C GLY A 10 42.19 13.71 -0.44
N ASP A 11 42.96 14.62 -1.04
CA ASP A 11 42.54 15.35 -2.24
C ASP A 11 42.52 14.35 -3.40
N THR A 12 41.36 14.16 -4.02
CA THR A 12 41.26 13.64 -5.38
C THR A 12 40.30 14.50 -6.16
N GLU A 13 40.86 15.43 -6.93
CA GLU A 13 40.32 15.80 -8.23
C GLU A 13 40.16 14.52 -9.05
N ASN A 14 38.96 14.19 -9.53
CA ASN A 14 38.74 14.01 -10.97
C ASN A 14 37.32 13.58 -11.33
N GLN A 15 36.95 14.08 -12.51
CA GLN A 15 36.16 13.43 -13.56
C GLN A 15 34.64 13.36 -13.38
N GLY A 16 34.00 14.00 -14.36
CA GLY A 16 32.56 14.00 -14.60
C GLY A 16 31.96 12.59 -14.51
N GLY A 17 31.05 12.44 -13.56
CA GLY A 17 30.08 11.36 -13.51
C GLY A 17 28.88 11.75 -14.37
N SER A 18 28.70 10.99 -15.43
CA SER A 18 27.62 11.04 -16.42
C SER A 18 26.25 11.23 -15.78
N GLY A 19 25.41 12.09 -16.37
CA GLY A 19 24.03 12.37 -15.94
C GLY A 19 23.07 11.16 -15.94
N GLU A 20 23.56 9.97 -16.25
CA GLU A 20 22.81 8.71 -16.27
C GLU A 20 22.63 8.12 -14.85
N GLU A 21 23.60 8.26 -13.96
CA GLU A 21 23.52 7.75 -12.57
C GLU A 21 22.55 8.55 -11.71
N GLN A 22 22.46 9.86 -11.94
CA GLN A 22 21.44 10.71 -11.31
C GLN A 22 20.03 10.34 -11.79
N SER A 23 19.85 10.01 -13.07
CA SER A 23 18.53 9.64 -13.60
C SER A 23 17.98 8.33 -13.01
N ASN A 24 18.86 7.37 -12.71
CA ASN A 24 18.48 6.08 -12.13
C ASN A 24 18.20 6.20 -10.62
N ALA A 25 18.98 7.01 -9.90
CA ALA A 25 18.73 7.30 -8.48
C ALA A 25 17.46 8.16 -8.26
N GLN A 26 17.09 8.98 -9.25
CA GLN A 26 15.90 9.84 -9.19
C GLN A 26 14.62 9.10 -9.62
N ARG A 27 14.71 8.12 -10.54
CA ARG A 27 13.64 7.12 -10.77
C ARG A 27 13.42 6.22 -9.55
N ALA A 28 14.46 5.97 -8.75
CA ALA A 28 14.35 5.16 -7.53
C ALA A 28 13.58 5.84 -6.40
N ARG A 29 13.10 7.08 -6.56
CA ARG A 29 12.25 7.79 -5.57
C ARG A 29 11.06 8.47 -6.23
N GLN A 30 10.40 7.75 -7.12
CA GLN A 30 9.15 8.18 -7.75
C GLN A 30 8.02 7.27 -7.31
N CYS A 31 6.82 7.84 -7.15
CA CYS A 31 5.64 7.05 -6.87
C CYS A 31 5.45 6.02 -7.98
N ALA A 32 5.39 4.73 -7.63
CA ALA A 32 5.26 3.65 -8.59
C ALA A 32 3.94 3.66 -9.40
N ILE A 33 2.97 4.49 -9.01
CA ILE A 33 1.64 4.56 -9.63
C ILE A 33 1.49 5.80 -10.51
N CYS A 34 1.90 6.98 -10.04
CA CYS A 34 1.73 8.25 -10.77
C CYS A 34 3.03 9.01 -11.05
N ASP A 35 4.19 8.41 -10.75
CA ASP A 35 5.53 8.99 -10.94
C ASP A 35 5.81 10.29 -10.16
N ALA A 36 4.89 10.72 -9.29
CA ALA A 36 5.10 11.87 -8.41
C ALA A 36 6.37 11.69 -7.57
N THR A 37 7.21 12.71 -7.54
CA THR A 37 8.46 12.74 -6.74
C THR A 37 8.27 13.34 -5.36
N ASP A 38 7.15 14.03 -5.14
CA ASP A 38 6.92 14.80 -3.93
C ASP A 38 6.45 13.91 -2.79
N SER A 39 7.13 14.02 -1.65
CA SER A 39 6.77 13.36 -0.39
C SER A 39 6.54 11.85 -0.51
N VAL A 40 7.28 11.19 -1.41
CA VAL A 40 7.20 9.73 -1.58
C VAL A 40 7.77 8.99 -0.38
N THR A 41 7.06 7.95 0.04
CA THR A 41 7.44 7.08 1.15
C THR A 41 7.80 5.69 0.62
N GLN A 42 8.89 5.12 1.13
CA GLN A 42 9.29 3.76 0.79
C GLN A 42 8.36 2.76 1.46
N LEU A 43 7.91 1.78 0.69
CA LEU A 43 7.08 0.68 1.14
C LEU A 43 7.76 -0.64 0.77
N ASN A 44 7.93 -1.50 1.76
CA ASN A 44 8.38 -2.87 1.56
C ASN A 44 7.15 -3.78 1.55
N PHE A 45 7.02 -4.63 0.54
CA PHE A 45 5.97 -5.63 0.49
C PHE A 45 6.54 -6.98 0.06
N THR A 46 5.90 -8.05 0.52
CA THR A 46 6.22 -9.41 0.11
C THR A 46 5.19 -9.83 -0.91
N ASP A 47 5.64 -10.22 -2.10
CA ASP A 47 4.72 -10.73 -3.12
C ASP A 47 4.23 -12.15 -2.79
N GLN A 48 3.30 -12.68 -3.59
CA GLN A 48 2.77 -14.04 -3.40
C GLN A 48 3.83 -15.15 -3.58
N SER A 49 4.99 -14.82 -4.15
CA SER A 49 6.12 -15.74 -4.31
C SER A 49 7.06 -15.75 -3.09
N GLY A 50 6.81 -14.88 -2.11
CA GLY A 50 7.67 -14.72 -0.93
C GLY A 50 8.87 -13.80 -1.18
N THR A 51 8.91 -13.11 -2.31
CA THR A 51 10.01 -12.20 -2.65
C THR A 51 9.73 -10.82 -2.05
N GLU A 52 10.69 -10.30 -1.27
CA GLU A 52 10.63 -8.95 -0.76
C GLU A 52 10.93 -7.95 -1.88
N SER A 53 9.99 -7.03 -2.10
CA SER A 53 10.09 -5.97 -3.09
C SER A 53 9.92 -4.60 -2.43
N ILE A 54 10.58 -3.59 -3.01
CA ILE A 54 10.55 -2.22 -2.53
C ILE A 54 9.91 -1.34 -3.60
N ILE A 55 8.87 -0.59 -3.23
CA ILE A 55 8.26 0.46 -4.06
C ILE A 55 8.21 1.77 -3.27
N TYR A 56 8.04 2.87 -3.99
CA TYR A 56 7.81 4.19 -3.38
C TYR A 56 6.40 4.65 -3.75
N LEU A 57 5.67 5.22 -2.81
CA LEU A 57 4.31 5.70 -3.02
C LEU A 57 4.19 7.15 -2.53
N CYS A 58 3.54 8.02 -3.30
CA CYS A 58 3.14 9.34 -2.82
C CYS A 58 2.04 9.20 -1.75
N PRO A 59 1.77 10.24 -0.94
CA PRO A 59 0.87 10.12 0.20
C PRO A 59 -0.52 9.54 -0.12
N PRO A 60 -1.21 9.94 -1.21
CA PRO A 60 -2.50 9.34 -1.59
C PRO A 60 -2.41 7.84 -1.90
N HIS A 61 -1.40 7.44 -2.66
CA HIS A 61 -1.20 6.04 -3.04
C HIS A 61 -0.70 5.17 -1.88
N HIS A 62 0.06 5.76 -0.95
CA HIS A 62 0.45 5.07 0.27
C HIS A 62 -0.79 4.80 1.15
N GLN A 63 -1.70 5.77 1.27
CA GLN A 63 -2.95 5.61 2.01
C GLN A 63 -3.83 4.52 1.38
N LEU A 64 -3.96 4.51 0.05
CA LEU A 64 -4.62 3.43 -0.68
C LEU A 64 -4.01 2.06 -0.39
N TYR A 65 -2.68 1.95 -0.43
CA TYR A 65 -2.00 0.70 -0.10
C TYR A 65 -2.21 0.27 1.36
N SER A 66 -2.19 1.20 2.31
CA SER A 66 -2.47 0.87 3.71
C SER A 66 -3.89 0.32 3.90
N VAL A 67 -4.87 0.80 3.14
CA VAL A 67 -6.26 0.34 3.20
C VAL A 67 -6.46 -0.99 2.47
N LEU A 68 -5.83 -1.19 1.32
CA LEU A 68 -6.13 -2.31 0.41
C LEU A 68 -5.06 -3.41 0.39
N GLY A 69 -3.83 -3.08 0.75
CA GLY A 69 -2.64 -3.89 0.49
C GLY A 69 -2.06 -4.63 1.70
N GLN A 70 -2.52 -4.34 2.93
CA GLN A 70 -1.85 -4.81 4.15
C GLN A 70 -2.47 -6.03 4.82
N SER A 71 -3.66 -6.51 4.42
CA SER A 71 -4.32 -7.59 5.15
C SER A 71 -4.65 -8.79 4.25
N PRO A 72 -4.33 -10.05 4.67
CA PRO A 72 -5.09 -11.19 4.18
C PRO A 72 -6.58 -10.90 4.43
N SER A 73 -7.45 -11.39 3.53
CA SER A 73 -8.90 -11.19 3.66
C SER A 73 -9.32 -11.46 5.11
N PRO A 74 -9.93 -10.49 5.81
CA PRO A 74 -10.25 -10.67 7.22
C PRO A 74 -11.22 -11.84 7.35
N SER A 75 -10.84 -12.84 8.12
CA SER A 75 -11.53 -14.12 8.21
C SER A 75 -11.94 -14.37 9.66
N PRO A 76 -13.25 -14.53 9.93
CA PRO A 76 -13.71 -14.92 11.26
C PRO A 76 -13.22 -16.31 11.69
N ALA A 77 -12.74 -17.13 10.75
CA ALA A 77 -12.21 -18.47 10.99
C ALA A 77 -10.79 -18.46 11.57
N GLU A 78 -10.06 -17.36 11.38
CA GLU A 78 -8.77 -17.18 12.04
C GLU A 78 -9.04 -16.59 13.42
N HIS A 79 -8.79 -17.38 14.47
CA HIS A 79 -8.98 -16.89 15.82
C HIS A 79 -8.12 -15.64 16.04
N ILE A 80 -8.77 -14.51 16.22
CA ILE A 80 -8.09 -13.25 16.46
C ILE A 80 -7.64 -13.27 17.92
N GLN A 81 -6.35 -13.51 18.15
CA GLN A 81 -5.74 -13.41 19.47
C GLN A 81 -5.79 -11.96 19.92
N THR A 82 -6.93 -11.53 20.47
CA THR A 82 -7.00 -10.32 21.26
C THR A 82 -6.42 -10.62 22.63
N ASP A 83 -5.44 -9.84 23.07
CA ASP A 83 -5.02 -9.82 24.48
C ASP A 83 -6.27 -9.83 25.38
N GLN A 84 -6.24 -10.62 26.46
CA GLN A 84 -7.35 -10.84 27.39
C GLN A 84 -7.81 -9.54 28.06
N HIS A 85 -8.50 -8.68 27.32
CA HIS A 85 -9.23 -7.56 27.86
C HIS A 85 -10.56 -8.07 28.38
N GLU A 86 -10.87 -7.72 29.62
CA GLU A 86 -12.15 -8.01 30.24
C GLU A 86 -13.24 -7.28 29.43
N THR A 87 -14.02 -8.03 28.65
CA THR A 87 -15.07 -7.47 27.80
C THR A 87 -16.41 -7.42 28.54
N ALA A 88 -17.16 -6.34 28.35
CA ALA A 88 -18.50 -6.22 28.92
C ALA A 88 -19.43 -7.28 28.30
N LYS A 89 -20.18 -8.00 29.14
CA LYS A 89 -21.15 -9.01 28.68
C LYS A 89 -22.43 -8.34 28.20
N MET A 90 -22.89 -8.73 27.01
CA MET A 90 -24.16 -8.30 26.43
C MET A 90 -25.01 -9.53 26.09
N THR A 91 -26.32 -9.43 26.31
CA THR A 91 -27.29 -10.45 25.87
C THR A 91 -28.03 -9.94 24.65
N ILE A 92 -28.06 -10.75 23.59
CA ILE A 92 -28.77 -10.43 22.34
C ILE A 92 -29.84 -11.48 22.06
N ARG A 93 -30.89 -11.09 21.33
CA ARG A 93 -31.89 -12.02 20.79
C ARG A 93 -31.52 -12.34 19.36
N VAL A 94 -31.41 -13.62 19.05
CA VAL A 94 -31.05 -14.12 17.71
C VAL A 94 -32.12 -15.09 17.22
N PRO A 95 -32.52 -15.03 15.94
CA PRO A 95 -33.33 -16.08 15.31
C PRO A 95 -32.70 -17.46 15.48
N GLU A 96 -33.54 -18.47 15.71
CA GLU A 96 -33.13 -19.86 15.92
C GLU A 96 -32.24 -20.42 14.78
N PRO A 97 -32.51 -20.15 13.48
CA PRO A 97 -31.62 -20.61 12.42
C PRO A 97 -30.20 -20.02 12.50
N LEU A 98 -30.07 -18.78 12.97
CA LEU A 98 -28.75 -18.15 13.15
C LEU A 98 -28.02 -18.73 14.37
N LEU A 99 -28.76 -19.20 15.37
CA LEU A 99 -28.16 -19.87 16.53
C LEU A 99 -27.50 -21.19 16.10
N GLU A 100 -28.24 -22.02 15.38
CA GLU A 100 -27.77 -23.32 14.87
C GLU A 100 -26.60 -23.17 13.90
N SER A 101 -26.66 -22.18 12.99
CA SER A 101 -25.55 -21.91 12.08
C SER A 101 -24.29 -21.45 12.82
N THR A 102 -24.46 -20.62 13.85
CA THR A 102 -23.33 -20.13 14.66
C THR A 102 -22.72 -21.27 15.47
N ASP A 103 -23.52 -22.18 16.00
CA ASP A 103 -23.03 -23.36 16.70
C ASP A 103 -22.22 -24.28 15.78
N THR A 104 -22.77 -24.58 14.60
CA THR A 104 -22.09 -25.40 13.59
C THR A 104 -20.75 -24.79 13.19
N ALA A 105 -20.72 -23.46 12.96
CA ALA A 105 -19.48 -22.75 12.62
C ALA A 105 -18.48 -22.75 13.78
N ALA A 106 -18.93 -22.51 15.02
CA ALA A 106 -18.06 -22.50 16.19
C ALA A 106 -17.40 -23.88 16.40
N GLU A 107 -18.16 -24.97 16.23
CA GLU A 107 -17.63 -26.33 16.28
C GLU A 107 -16.60 -26.60 15.17
N GLN A 108 -16.89 -26.18 13.93
CA GLN A 108 -15.97 -26.32 12.80
C GLN A 108 -14.61 -25.66 13.06
N TYR A 109 -14.61 -24.50 13.71
CA TYR A 109 -13.41 -23.72 14.01
C TYR A 109 -12.82 -24.01 15.41
N GLN A 110 -13.38 -24.97 16.16
CA GLN A 110 -12.96 -25.31 17.52
C GLN A 110 -12.98 -24.11 18.48
N GLN A 111 -13.95 -23.22 18.31
CA GLN A 111 -14.16 -22.03 19.12
C GLN A 111 -15.44 -22.13 19.96
N THR A 112 -15.54 -21.33 21.00
CA THR A 112 -16.84 -21.08 21.66
C THR A 112 -17.68 -20.13 20.80
N ARG A 113 -19.01 -20.23 20.93
CA ARG A 113 -19.95 -19.30 20.27
C ARG A 113 -19.59 -17.83 20.51
N SER A 114 -19.19 -17.50 21.75
CA SER A 114 -18.78 -16.15 22.14
C SER A 114 -17.45 -15.69 21.56
N GLU A 115 -16.54 -16.61 21.22
CA GLU A 115 -15.30 -16.27 20.51
C GLU A 115 -15.61 -15.99 19.05
N LEU A 116 -16.32 -16.90 18.38
CA LEU A 116 -16.69 -16.72 16.98
C LEU A 116 -17.47 -15.41 16.75
N VAL A 117 -18.41 -15.07 17.65
CA VAL A 117 -19.17 -13.81 17.55
C VAL A 117 -18.26 -12.59 17.74
N ARG A 118 -17.30 -12.64 18.66
CA ARG A 118 -16.35 -11.54 18.86
C ARG A 118 -15.42 -11.39 17.67
N ASP A 119 -14.87 -12.49 17.15
CA ASP A 119 -13.98 -12.48 15.99
C ASP A 119 -14.73 -11.96 14.74
N SER A 120 -15.97 -12.40 14.54
CA SER A 120 -16.85 -11.88 13.48
C SER A 120 -17.12 -10.38 13.61
N LEU A 121 -17.33 -9.88 14.84
CA LEU A 121 -17.53 -8.45 15.08
C LEU A 121 -16.27 -7.62 14.78
N LEU A 122 -15.09 -8.14 15.11
CA LEU A 122 -13.82 -7.47 14.79
C LEU A 122 -13.61 -7.39 13.28
N VAL A 123 -13.88 -8.48 12.56
CA VAL A 123 -13.85 -8.49 11.08
C VAL A 123 -14.83 -7.47 10.51
N LEU A 124 -16.05 -7.39 11.04
CA LEU A 124 -17.03 -6.39 10.58
C LEU A 124 -16.56 -4.94 10.82
N LEU A 125 -15.87 -4.66 11.93
CA LEU A 125 -15.31 -3.33 12.19
C LEU A 125 -14.18 -2.99 11.20
N GLN A 126 -13.29 -3.94 10.91
CA GLN A 126 -12.24 -3.77 9.92
C GLN A 126 -12.81 -3.52 8.52
N LEU A 127 -13.81 -4.31 8.10
CA LEU A 127 -14.47 -4.12 6.81
C LEU A 127 -15.18 -2.77 6.70
N ARG A 128 -15.75 -2.28 7.81
CA ARG A 128 -16.35 -0.94 7.85
C ARG A 128 -15.31 0.15 7.65
N GLU A 129 -14.16 0.06 8.34
CA GLU A 129 -13.07 1.03 8.19
C GLU A 129 -12.56 1.07 6.74
N VAL A 130 -12.40 -0.11 6.11
CA VAL A 130 -12.04 -0.19 4.68
C VAL A 130 -13.11 0.45 3.80
N THR A 131 -14.39 0.17 4.05
CA THR A 131 -15.51 0.74 3.29
C THR A 131 -15.54 2.27 3.38
N ASP A 132 -15.45 2.80 4.61
CA ASP A 132 -15.45 4.24 4.87
C ASP A 132 -14.24 4.93 4.19
N ALA A 133 -13.07 4.29 4.23
CA ALA A 133 -11.88 4.78 3.55
C ALA A 133 -12.04 4.77 2.02
N THR A 134 -12.63 3.70 1.45
CA THR A 134 -12.91 3.63 0.01
C THR A 134 -13.92 4.68 -0.45
N ASP A 135 -14.99 4.91 0.33
CA ASP A 135 -15.99 5.94 0.01
C ASP A 135 -15.38 7.34 0.04
N SER A 136 -14.45 7.60 0.97
CA SER A 136 -13.68 8.85 1.01
C SER A 136 -12.83 9.02 -0.24
N LEU A 137 -12.14 7.96 -0.68
CA LEU A 137 -11.30 7.98 -1.88
C LEU A 137 -12.10 8.22 -3.15
N PHE A 138 -13.25 7.57 -3.30
CA PHE A 138 -14.15 7.81 -4.44
C PHE A 138 -14.70 9.24 -4.43
N SER A 139 -15.06 9.75 -3.26
CA SER A 139 -15.53 11.13 -3.11
C SER A 139 -14.44 12.13 -3.49
N GLU A 140 -13.19 11.91 -3.06
CA GLU A 140 -12.05 12.74 -3.44
C GLU A 140 -11.79 12.69 -4.95
N ALA A 141 -11.80 11.50 -5.56
CA ALA A 141 -11.58 11.35 -7.00
C ALA A 141 -12.66 12.06 -7.85
N ILE A 142 -13.94 11.95 -7.46
CA ILE A 142 -15.03 12.64 -8.16
C ILE A 142 -14.89 14.17 -8.04
N ASN A 143 -14.49 14.65 -6.85
CA ASN A 143 -14.29 16.08 -6.63
C ASN A 143 -13.02 16.61 -7.32
N PHE A 144 -12.00 15.77 -7.51
CA PHE A 144 -10.79 16.12 -8.24
C PHE A 144 -11.05 16.40 -9.73
N GLU A 145 -11.94 15.64 -10.36
CA GLU A 145 -12.32 15.87 -11.76
C GLU A 145 -13.15 17.15 -11.97
N SER A 146 -13.76 17.70 -10.91
CA SER A 146 -14.64 18.87 -11.03
C SER A 146 -13.93 20.22 -10.89
N ASP A 147 -12.68 20.25 -10.40
CA ASP A 147 -11.93 21.50 -10.21
C ASP A 147 -10.98 21.86 -11.38
N ASP A 148 -10.70 20.95 -12.32
CA ASP A 148 -9.67 21.16 -13.37
C ASP A 148 -10.09 20.85 -14.82
N GLN A 149 -11.37 21.04 -15.19
CA GLN A 149 -11.78 20.89 -16.60
C GLN A 149 -12.49 22.10 -17.20
N GLU A 150 -11.68 23.09 -17.58
CA GLU A 150 -11.83 23.77 -18.88
C GLU A 150 -10.44 23.91 -19.54
N GLY A 151 -9.81 22.80 -19.97
CA GLY A 151 -8.61 22.89 -20.84
C GLY A 151 -7.65 21.69 -20.96
N SER A 152 -7.69 20.68 -20.08
CA SER A 152 -6.57 19.72 -19.92
C SER A 152 -6.51 18.52 -20.89
N CYS A 153 -7.62 18.14 -21.55
CA CYS A 153 -7.66 16.86 -22.25
C CYS A 153 -6.70 16.74 -23.44
N GLU A 154 -6.36 17.83 -24.13
CA GLU A 154 -5.45 17.79 -25.29
C GLU A 154 -3.98 17.68 -24.86
N THR A 155 -3.61 18.33 -23.75
CA THR A 155 -2.27 18.25 -23.17
C THR A 155 -1.97 16.89 -22.54
N ASP A 156 -2.96 16.26 -21.92
CA ASP A 156 -2.81 14.95 -21.29
C ASP A 156 -2.63 13.83 -22.33
N VAL A 157 -3.28 13.94 -23.49
CA VAL A 157 -3.14 12.98 -24.59
C VAL A 157 -1.76 13.08 -25.24
N GLU A 158 -1.23 14.28 -25.44
CA GLU A 158 0.12 14.46 -25.99
C GLU A 158 1.20 13.98 -25.01
N PHE A 159 1.03 14.22 -23.70
CA PHE A 159 1.91 13.65 -22.68
C PHE A 159 1.89 12.11 -22.70
N LEU A 160 0.70 11.49 -22.79
CA LEU A 160 0.57 10.03 -22.87
C LEU A 160 1.24 9.47 -24.14
N LYS A 161 1.06 10.11 -25.29
CA LYS A 161 1.71 9.69 -26.55
C LYS A 161 3.22 9.74 -26.46
N ASP A 162 3.78 10.80 -25.89
CA ASP A 162 5.22 10.95 -25.77
C ASP A 162 5.81 9.91 -24.79
N ARG A 163 5.06 9.60 -23.72
CA ARG A 163 5.40 8.52 -22.78
C ARG A 163 5.38 7.14 -23.44
N VAL A 164 4.37 6.84 -24.24
CA VAL A 164 4.28 5.57 -24.99
C VAL A 164 5.47 5.43 -25.94
N ARG A 165 5.80 6.47 -26.71
CA ARG A 165 6.96 6.47 -27.61
C ARG A 165 8.28 6.26 -26.88
N ASN A 166 8.44 6.85 -25.70
CA ASN A 166 9.65 6.67 -24.89
C ASN A 166 9.76 5.22 -24.39
N LEU A 167 8.67 4.61 -23.95
CA LEU A 167 8.64 3.21 -23.53
C LEU A 167 8.92 2.27 -24.70
N GLU A 168 8.38 2.54 -25.88
CA GLU A 168 8.69 1.79 -27.11
C GLU A 168 10.19 1.88 -27.46
N SER A 169 10.79 3.07 -27.37
CA SER A 169 12.23 3.24 -27.63
C SER A 169 13.10 2.52 -26.60
N LEU A 170 12.68 2.48 -25.34
CA LEU A 170 13.39 1.75 -24.28
C LEU A 170 13.27 0.23 -24.46
N LEU A 171 12.13 -0.26 -24.93
CA LEU A 171 11.93 -1.66 -25.30
C LEU A 171 12.78 -2.06 -26.50
N GLU A 172 12.83 -1.24 -27.55
CA GLU A 172 13.66 -1.49 -28.73
C GLU A 172 15.15 -1.53 -28.35
N LYS A 173 15.62 -0.56 -27.55
CA LYS A 173 16.99 -0.56 -27.00
C LYS A 173 17.28 -1.74 -26.07
N SER A 174 16.28 -2.27 -25.39
CA SER A 174 16.42 -3.46 -24.55
C SER A 174 16.55 -4.74 -25.38
N ILE A 175 15.89 -4.80 -26.54
CA ILE A 175 15.93 -5.94 -27.46
C ILE A 175 17.25 -5.94 -28.25
N ASP A 176 17.73 -4.77 -28.69
CA ASP A 176 18.99 -4.64 -29.43
C ASP A 176 20.25 -4.88 -28.58
N ASN A 177 20.14 -4.76 -27.25
CA ASN A 177 21.22 -5.08 -26.30
C ASN A 177 21.20 -6.53 -25.81
N MET A 178 20.36 -7.39 -26.41
CA MET A 178 20.25 -8.82 -26.12
C MET A 178 20.90 -9.67 -27.22
#